data_AF-A0A9W6C8J3-F1
#
_entry.id   AF-A0A9W6C8J3-F1
#
_cell.length_a   1.000
_cell.length_b   1.000
_cell.length_c   1.000
_cell.angle_alpha   90.00
_cell.angle_beta   90.00
_cell.angle_gamma   90.00
#
_symmetry.space_group_name_H-M   'P 1'
#
loop_
_entity.id
_entity.type
_entity.pdbx_description
1 polymer ?
#
loop_
_entity_poly.entity_id
_entity_poly.type
_entity_poly.pdbx_seq_one_letter_code
_entity_poly.pdbx_strand_id
1 'polypeptide(L)'
;MSIFSNLIVRQRWEIEENFRIMKTEFEAHPVYVWRDDRIKAHFMTCYISLLIYRLLDKKIGDNYTSHQIIETLRSMQMTLLSAASGYIPSYQRTELTDRLHKIFGFRTDYEFITKSSMRTIIKETKQVKPESKKI
;
A
#
# COMPACT_ATOMS: atom_id res chain seq x y z
N MET A 1 32.18 -3.06 19.49
CA MET A 1 32.40 -2.33 18.21
C MET A 1 31.61 -2.89 17.03
N SER A 2 31.45 -4.22 16.88
CA SER A 2 30.75 -4.82 15.71
C SER A 2 29.23 -4.61 15.62
N ILE A 3 28.53 -4.42 16.74
CA ILE A 3 27.07 -4.23 16.75
C ILE A 3 26.69 -2.80 16.32
N PHE A 4 27.47 -1.81 16.76
CA PHE A 4 27.24 -0.39 16.42
C PHE A 4 27.51 -0.09 14.94
N SER A 5 28.53 -0.71 14.33
CA SER A 5 28.77 -0.57 12.89
C SER A 5 27.67 -1.20 12.05
N ASN A 6 27.14 -2.36 12.47
CA ASN A 6 26.04 -3.03 11.80
C ASN A 6 24.74 -2.21 11.86
N LEU A 7 24.45 -1.57 13.00
CA LEU A 7 23.31 -0.67 13.16
C LEU A 7 23.39 0.56 12.24
N ILE A 8 24.56 1.18 12.12
CA ILE A 8 24.78 2.35 11.25
C ILE A 8 24.62 1.95 9.77
N VAL A 9 25.18 0.80 9.36
CA VAL A 9 25.06 0.30 7.99
C VAL A 9 23.60 -0.02 7.65
N ARG A 10 22.86 -0.64 8.58
CA ARG A 10 21.44 -0.95 8.40
C ARG A 10 20.58 0.31 8.26
N GLN A 11 20.79 1.32 9.10
CA GLN A 11 20.07 2.60 8.97
C GLN A 11 20.35 3.28 7.63
N ARG A 12 21.60 3.26 7.16
CA ARG A 12 21.96 3.81 5.84
C ARG A 12 21.28 3.06 4.71
N TRP A 13 21.23 1.72 4.79
CA TRP A 13 20.55 0.89 3.80
C TRP A 13 19.04 1.16 3.77
N GLU A 14 18.39 1.28 4.93
CA GLU A 14 16.97 1.61 5.03
C GLU A 14 16.65 2.99 4.42
N ILE A 15 17.53 3.97 4.64
CA ILE A 15 17.44 5.29 4.03
C ILE A 15 17.62 5.22 2.52
N GLU A 16 18.61 4.48 2.02
CA GLU A 16 18.85 4.30 0.59
C GLU A 16 17.66 3.63 -0.10
N GLU A 17 17.09 2.60 0.53
CA GLU A 17 15.93 1.89 0.01
C GLU A 17 14.69 2.79 -0.03
N ASN A 18 14.48 3.63 0.99
CA ASN A 18 13.44 4.67 0.96
C ASN A 18 13.60 5.62 -0.24
N PHE A 19 14.82 6.08 -0.49
CA PHE A 19 15.09 6.95 -1.64
C PHE A 19 14.93 6.21 -2.98
N ARG A 20 15.27 4.92 -3.04
CA ARG A 20 15.05 4.07 -4.21
C ARG A 20 13.56 4.00 -4.53
N ILE A 21 12.74 3.58 -3.56
CA ILE A 21 11.27 3.49 -3.69
C ILE A 21 10.67 4.82 -4.11
N MET A 22 11.06 5.93 -3.47
CA MET A 22 10.57 7.26 -3.86
C MET A 22 10.86 7.56 -5.33
N LYS A 23 12.07 7.29 -5.80
CA LYS A 23 12.50 7.57 -7.16
C LYS A 23 11.85 6.66 -8.20
N THR A 24 11.78 5.36 -7.92
CA THR A 24 11.36 4.34 -8.90
C THR A 24 9.87 4.09 -8.89
N GLU A 25 9.23 4.08 -7.71
CA GLU A 25 7.84 3.70 -7.56
C GLU A 25 6.89 4.90 -7.46
N PHE A 26 7.36 6.00 -6.86
CA PHE A 26 6.59 7.25 -6.72
C PHE A 26 7.02 8.36 -7.67
N GLU A 27 7.90 8.04 -8.63
CA GLU A 27 8.39 8.97 -9.65
C GLU A 27 8.87 10.31 -9.06
N ALA A 28 9.53 10.27 -7.88
CA ALA A 28 9.92 11.46 -7.14
C ALA A 28 10.97 12.35 -7.85
N HIS A 29 11.43 11.95 -9.04
CA HIS A 29 12.27 12.78 -9.88
C HIS A 29 11.53 14.10 -10.19
N PRO A 30 12.13 15.26 -9.94
CA PRO A 30 11.49 16.53 -10.27
C PRO A 30 11.40 16.66 -11.79
N VAL A 31 10.27 16.26 -12.35
CA VAL A 31 9.97 16.36 -13.78
C VAL A 31 9.48 17.79 -14.04
N TYR A 32 10.41 18.66 -14.44
CA TYR A 32 10.15 20.03 -14.96
C TYR A 32 9.39 20.98 -14.02
N VAL A 33 9.62 20.89 -12.70
CA VAL A 33 8.99 21.75 -11.71
C VAL A 33 10.00 22.77 -11.18
N TRP A 34 9.92 24.02 -11.64
CA TRP A 34 10.88 25.08 -11.30
C TRP A 34 10.47 25.98 -10.13
N ARG A 35 9.22 25.85 -9.66
CA ARG A 35 8.66 26.71 -8.61
C ARG A 35 8.75 26.00 -7.26
N ASP A 36 9.37 26.66 -6.28
CA ASP A 36 9.67 26.10 -4.95
C ASP A 36 8.45 25.50 -4.24
N ASP A 37 7.28 26.10 -4.38
CA ASP A 37 6.03 25.61 -3.79
C ASP A 37 5.63 24.24 -4.35
N ARG A 38 5.77 24.04 -5.66
CA ARG A 38 5.44 22.76 -6.32
C ARG A 38 6.46 21.68 -5.98
N ILE A 39 7.74 22.05 -5.83
CA ILE A 39 8.79 21.14 -5.35
C ILE A 39 8.46 20.66 -3.93
N LYS A 40 8.11 21.59 -3.04
CA LYS A 40 7.72 21.27 -1.65
C LYS A 40 6.47 20.40 -1.60
N ALA A 41 5.46 20.69 -2.42
CA ALA A 41 4.23 19.91 -2.48
C ALA A 41 4.50 18.46 -2.94
N HIS A 42 5.28 18.27 -4.02
CA HIS A 42 5.64 16.94 -4.52
C HIS A 42 6.46 16.15 -3.50
N PHE A 43 7.44 16.79 -2.86
CA PHE A 43 8.22 16.11 -1.82
C PHE A 43 7.34 15.67 -0.64
N MET A 44 6.39 16.52 -0.23
CA MET A 44 5.46 16.20 0.85
C MET A 44 4.53 15.04 0.48
N THR A 45 3.98 15.02 -0.75
CA THR A 45 3.12 13.91 -1.20
C THR A 45 3.90 12.60 -1.30
N CYS A 46 5.11 12.61 -1.88
CA CYS A 46 5.96 11.41 -1.93
C CYS A 46 6.34 10.91 -0.52
N TYR A 47 6.60 11.82 0.42
CA TYR A 47 6.90 11.45 1.82
C TYR A 47 5.70 10.81 2.51
N ILE A 48 4.49 11.37 2.34
CA ILE A 48 3.26 10.78 2.90
C ILE A 48 3.01 9.40 2.27
N SER A 49 3.15 9.25 0.96
CA SER A 49 3.02 7.96 0.28
C SER A 49 4.01 6.93 0.81
N LEU A 50 5.27 7.31 1.02
CA LEU A 50 6.30 6.44 1.61
C LEU A 50 5.95 6.05 3.04
N LEU A 51 5.45 6.98 3.86
CA LEU A 51 5.02 6.70 5.22
C LEU A 51 3.90 5.65 5.23
N ILE A 52 2.88 5.82 4.37
CA ILE A 52 1.78 4.86 4.23
C ILE A 52 2.32 3.49 3.80
N TYR A 53 3.21 3.46 2.80
CA TYR A 53 3.86 2.22 2.36
C TYR A 53 4.60 1.53 3.51
N ARG A 54 5.39 2.25 4.31
CA ARG A 54 6.15 1.66 5.43
C ARG A 54 5.26 1.13 6.54
N LEU A 55 4.12 1.77 6.79
CA LEU A 55 3.12 1.25 7.73
C LEU A 55 2.48 -0.03 7.20
N LEU A 56 2.19 -0.09 5.89
CA LEU A 56 1.66 -1.28 5.24
C LEU A 56 2.66 -2.44 5.29
N ASP A 57 3.91 -2.20 4.88
CA ASP A 57 5.01 -3.18 4.83
C ASP A 57 5.20 -3.87 6.19
N LYS A 58 5.30 -3.06 7.26
CA LYS A 58 5.36 -3.56 8.65
C LYS A 58 4.14 -4.37 9.06
N LYS A 59 2.95 -3.98 8.62
CA LYS A 59 1.71 -4.68 8.98
C LYS A 59 1.61 -6.02 8.26
N ILE A 60 2.12 -6.11 7.04
CA ILE A 60 2.21 -7.35 6.27
C ILE A 60 3.32 -8.24 6.83
N GLY A 61 4.40 -7.68 7.36
CA GLY A 61 5.46 -8.40 8.08
C GLY A 61 6.69 -8.67 7.22
N ASP A 62 7.13 -7.67 6.44
CA ASP A 62 8.44 -7.56 5.77
C ASP A 62 8.88 -8.76 4.89
N ASN A 63 7.92 -9.54 4.36
CA ASN A 63 8.20 -10.73 3.54
C ASN A 63 8.17 -10.49 2.02
N TYR A 64 7.80 -9.28 1.58
CA TYR A 64 7.61 -8.95 0.17
C TYR A 64 8.46 -7.74 -0.20
N THR A 65 8.89 -7.66 -1.45
CA THR A 65 9.60 -6.46 -1.92
C THR A 65 8.64 -5.30 -2.12
N SER A 66 9.17 -4.08 -2.06
CA SER A 66 8.43 -2.85 -2.36
C SER A 66 7.70 -2.91 -3.71
N HIS A 67 8.40 -3.41 -4.73
CA HIS A 67 7.85 -3.61 -6.06
C HIS A 67 6.66 -4.59 -6.05
N GLN A 68 6.79 -5.75 -5.40
CA GLN A 68 5.70 -6.74 -5.31
C GLN A 68 4.44 -6.17 -4.65
N ILE A 69 4.62 -5.43 -3.54
CA ILE A 69 3.51 -4.79 -2.82
C ILE A 69 2.81 -3.77 -3.72
N ILE A 70 3.58 -2.88 -4.34
CA ILE A 70 3.04 -1.76 -5.12
C ILE A 70 2.37 -2.28 -6.41
N GLU A 71 2.99 -3.21 -7.14
CA GLU A 71 2.38 -3.84 -8.31
C GLU A 71 1.10 -4.60 -7.96
N THR A 72 1.09 -5.32 -6.83
CA THR A 72 -0.12 -6.02 -6.38
C THR A 72 -1.24 -5.03 -6.09
N LEU A 73 -0.96 -3.96 -5.35
CA LEU A 73 -1.97 -2.92 -5.08
C LEU A 73 -2.46 -2.23 -6.35
N ARG A 74 -1.57 -1.93 -7.30
CA ARG A 74 -1.92 -1.33 -8.60
C ARG A 74 -2.78 -2.28 -9.46
N SER A 75 -2.53 -3.58 -9.38
CA SER A 75 -3.26 -4.58 -10.15
C SER A 75 -4.63 -4.91 -9.56
N MET A 76 -4.87 -4.69 -8.26
CA MET A 76 -6.15 -4.93 -7.57
C MET A 76 -7.29 -4.01 -8.03
N GLN A 77 -7.70 -4.16 -9.28
CA GLN A 77 -8.77 -3.39 -9.93
C GLN A 77 -10.10 -4.15 -9.90
N MET A 78 -11.21 -3.41 -9.91
CA MET A 78 -12.57 -3.97 -9.93
C MET A 78 -13.33 -3.43 -11.14
N THR A 79 -13.99 -4.30 -11.89
CA THR A 79 -14.87 -3.92 -12.99
C THR A 79 -16.29 -3.75 -12.49
N LEU A 80 -16.91 -2.59 -12.77
CA LEU A 80 -18.32 -2.33 -12.47
C LEU A 80 -19.19 -2.95 -13.56
N LEU A 81 -20.08 -3.85 -13.17
CA LEU A 81 -21.08 -4.45 -14.05
C LEU A 81 -22.42 -3.74 -13.85
N SER A 82 -22.64 -2.67 -14.62
CA SER A 82 -23.81 -1.79 -14.47
C SER A 82 -25.15 -2.52 -14.60
N ALA A 83 -25.25 -3.48 -15.52
CA ALA A 83 -26.46 -4.27 -15.74
C ALA A 83 -26.81 -5.22 -14.57
N ALA A 84 -25.79 -5.77 -13.90
CA ALA A 84 -25.97 -6.68 -12.76
C ALA A 84 -25.95 -5.97 -11.41
N SER A 85 -25.75 -4.65 -11.37
CA SER A 85 -25.66 -3.84 -10.14
C SER A 85 -24.59 -4.34 -9.15
N GLY A 86 -23.42 -4.72 -9.66
CA GLY A 86 -22.31 -5.20 -8.84
C GLY A 86 -20.94 -5.02 -9.48
N TYR A 87 -19.93 -5.66 -8.89
CA TYR A 87 -18.53 -5.56 -9.22
C TYR A 87 -17.93 -6.95 -9.36
N ILE A 88 -16.96 -7.09 -10.25
CA ILE A 88 -16.16 -8.32 -10.44
C ILE A 88 -14.68 -7.94 -10.30
N PRO A 89 -13.86 -8.69 -9.55
CA PRO A 89 -12.43 -8.46 -9.46
C PRO A 89 -11.75 -8.70 -10.81
N SER A 90 -10.85 -7.80 -11.18
CA SER A 90 -10.05 -7.85 -12.41
C SER A 90 -8.57 -8.05 -12.10
N TYR A 91 -8.29 -8.83 -11.06
CA TYR A 91 -6.95 -9.18 -10.61
C TYR A 91 -6.88 -10.65 -10.23
N GLN A 92 -5.67 -11.20 -10.22
CA GLN A 92 -5.43 -12.57 -9.81
C GLN A 92 -5.22 -12.65 -8.30
N ARG A 93 -5.83 -13.65 -7.69
CA ARG A 93 -5.60 -13.98 -6.29
C ARG A 93 -4.21 -14.59 -6.11
N THR A 94 -3.45 -14.06 -5.17
CA THR A 94 -2.10 -14.50 -4.81
C THR A 94 -1.97 -14.62 -3.29
N GLU A 95 -0.85 -15.17 -2.81
CA GLU A 95 -0.56 -15.22 -1.38
C GLU A 95 -0.55 -13.81 -0.74
N LEU A 96 -0.04 -12.81 -1.48
CA LEU A 96 -0.01 -11.43 -1.02
C LEU A 96 -1.42 -10.83 -0.92
N THR A 97 -2.31 -11.08 -1.88
CA THR A 97 -3.71 -10.62 -1.78
C THR A 97 -4.43 -11.28 -0.62
N ASP A 98 -4.20 -12.58 -0.39
CA ASP A 98 -4.80 -13.31 0.72
C ASP A 98 -4.35 -12.75 2.08
N ARG A 99 -3.06 -12.42 2.17
CA ARG A 99 -2.49 -11.81 3.37
C ARG A 99 -3.03 -10.41 3.61
N LEU A 100 -3.16 -9.60 2.57
CA LEU A 100 -3.80 -8.29 2.64
C LEU A 100 -5.24 -8.41 3.16
N HIS A 101 -6.06 -9.27 2.55
CA HIS A 101 -7.44 -9.48 2.98
C HIS A 101 -7.56 -9.97 4.43
N LYS A 102 -6.66 -10.87 4.85
CA LYS A 102 -6.62 -11.37 6.24
C LYS A 102 -6.27 -10.27 7.24
N ILE A 103 -5.28 -9.43 6.94
CA ILE A 103 -4.81 -8.36 7.84
C ILE A 103 -5.84 -7.24 7.98
N PHE A 104 -6.49 -6.88 6.87
CA PHE A 104 -7.44 -5.77 6.86
C PHE A 104 -8.89 -6.22 7.14
N GLY A 105 -9.16 -7.52 7.14
CA GLY A 105 -10.44 -8.08 7.58
C GLY A 105 -11.58 -7.84 6.60
N PHE A 106 -11.27 -7.63 5.31
CA PHE A 106 -12.25 -7.56 4.23
C PHE A 106 -11.75 -8.33 3.00
N ARG A 107 -12.68 -8.79 2.17
CA ARG A 107 -12.40 -9.55 0.95
C ARG A 107 -12.99 -8.88 -0.27
N THR A 108 -12.22 -8.87 -1.35
CA THR A 108 -12.62 -8.32 -2.65
C THR A 108 -12.43 -9.33 -3.79
N ASP A 109 -12.12 -10.58 -3.47
CA ASP A 109 -11.74 -11.67 -4.39
C ASP A 109 -12.90 -12.61 -4.75
N TYR A 110 -14.13 -12.24 -4.40
CA TYR A 110 -15.31 -13.01 -4.79
C TYR A 110 -15.63 -12.81 -6.28
N GLU A 111 -16.16 -13.86 -6.92
CA GLU A 111 -16.57 -13.82 -8.34
C GLU A 111 -17.55 -12.67 -8.64
N PHE A 112 -18.38 -12.30 -7.67
CA PHE A 112 -19.30 -11.17 -7.78
C PHE A 112 -19.53 -10.49 -6.43
N ILE A 113 -19.51 -9.16 -6.42
CA ILE A 113 -19.76 -8.33 -5.24
C ILE A 113 -20.87 -7.34 -5.56
N THR A 114 -22.00 -7.41 -4.87
CA THR A 114 -23.11 -6.47 -5.06
C THR A 114 -22.73 -5.05 -4.65
N LYS A 115 -23.43 -4.03 -5.20
CA LYS A 115 -23.25 -2.64 -4.74
C LYS A 115 -23.51 -2.45 -3.24
N SER A 116 -24.45 -3.19 -2.65
CA SER A 116 -24.71 -3.12 -1.21
C SER A 116 -23.55 -3.67 -0.39
N SER A 117 -23.02 -4.85 -0.74
CA SER A 117 -21.84 -5.43 -0.08
C SER A 117 -20.61 -4.55 -0.21
N MET A 118 -20.37 -3.98 -1.40
CA MET A 118 -19.26 -3.03 -1.61
C MET A 118 -19.40 -1.79 -0.73
N ARG A 119 -20.61 -1.22 -0.59
CA ARG A 119 -20.88 -0.11 0.34
C ARG A 119 -20.61 -0.50 1.78
N THR A 120 -20.96 -1.72 2.19
CA THR A 120 -20.66 -2.25 3.53
C THR A 120 -19.15 -2.35 3.75
N ILE A 121 -18.40 -2.91 2.80
CA ILE A 121 -16.93 -2.98 2.86
C ILE A 121 -16.33 -1.57 3.04
N ILE A 122 -16.73 -0.60 2.20
CA ILE A 122 -16.26 0.79 2.29
C ILE A 122 -16.65 1.45 3.63
N LYS A 123 -17.82 1.12 4.18
CA LYS A 123 -18.24 1.61 5.50
C LYS A 123 -17.33 1.04 6.59
N GLU A 124 -17.02 -0.24 6.54
CA GLU A 124 -16.14 -0.89 7.51
C GLU A 124 -14.72 -0.34 7.49
N THR A 125 -14.17 0.01 6.31
CA THR A 125 -12.81 0.60 6.23
C THR A 125 -12.70 1.99 6.84
N LYS A 126 -13.82 2.71 6.98
CA LYS A 126 -13.88 4.05 7.62
C LYS A 126 -14.08 3.98 9.13
N GLN A 127 -14.44 2.82 9.67
CA GLN A 127 -14.66 2.65 11.09
C GLN A 127 -13.37 2.18 11.77
N VAL A 128 -12.98 2.87 12.83
CA VAL A 128 -11.88 2.42 13.69
C VAL A 128 -12.37 1.22 14.48
N LYS A 129 -12.03 0.00 14.03
CA LYS A 129 -12.24 -1.20 14.85
C LYS A 129 -11.28 -1.11 16.04
N PRO A 130 -11.75 -1.26 17.30
CA PRO A 130 -10.84 -1.30 18.44
C PRO A 130 -9.87 -2.46 18.25
N GLU A 131 -8.57 -2.20 18.43
CA GLU A 131 -7.55 -3.24 18.33
C GLU A 131 -7.89 -4.36 19.31
N SER A 132 -8.20 -5.54 18.78
CA SER A 132 -8.28 -6.75 19.58
C SER A 132 -6.88 -7.03 20.11
N LYS A 133 -6.63 -6.66 21.37
CA LYS A 133 -5.45 -7.05 22.12
C LYS A 133 -5.29 -8.56 21.97
N LYS A 134 -4.25 -8.99 21.26
CA LYS A 134 -3.82 -10.39 21.32
C LYS A 134 -3.33 -10.62 22.75
N ILE A 135 -4.09 -11.43 23.48
CA ILE A 135 -3.69 -12.03 24.77
C ILE A 135 -2.54 -13.00 24.49
#